data_AF-A0A7Y3BV63-F1
#
_entry.id   AF-A0A7Y3BV63-F1
#
_cell.length_a   1.000
_cell.length_b   1.000
_cell.length_c   1.000
_cell.angle_alpha   90.00
_cell.angle_beta   90.00
_cell.angle_gamma   90.00
#
_symmetry.space_group_name_H-M   'P 1'
#
loop_
_entity.id
_entity.type
_entity.pdbx_description
1 polymer ?
#
loop_
_entity_poly.entity_id
_entity_poly.type
_entity_poly.pdbx_seq_one_letter_code
_entity_poly.pdbx_strand_id
1 'polypeptide(L)'
;MKRSLLLIVVLAISLLATGCKVTGGGWITTQDGDKATFSFTYECDEGVARGQFTYHHRAEGVNVKGTFDVDSCIDEDAEEDVLYGLFATYAPQPAKLGDGGVAEIYIVDDGEPGTDDFFGIVLDDGVYDGYEESGTLGGGNIQTH
;
A
#
# COMPACT_ATOMS: atom_id res chain seq x y z
N MET A 1 -18.49 62.00 6.45
CA MET A 1 -17.57 60.99 5.87
C MET A 1 -16.83 60.30 7.00
N LYS A 2 -17.32 59.15 7.49
CA LYS A 2 -16.64 58.33 8.52
C LYS A 2 -16.07 57.10 7.82
N ARG A 3 -14.75 56.97 7.83
CA ARG A 3 -14.01 55.86 7.21
C ARG A 3 -14.23 54.60 8.07
N SER A 4 -14.91 53.61 7.50
CA SER A 4 -15.08 52.30 8.11
C SER A 4 -13.76 51.55 8.04
N LEU A 5 -13.22 51.16 9.18
CA LEU A 5 -12.01 50.35 9.29
C LEU A 5 -12.41 48.89 9.03
N LEU A 6 -11.98 48.34 7.89
CA LEU A 6 -12.22 46.94 7.54
C LEU A 6 -11.21 46.09 8.30
N LEU A 7 -11.67 45.30 9.28
CA LEU A 7 -10.84 44.28 9.93
C LEU A 7 -10.81 43.05 9.00
N ILE A 8 -9.70 42.83 8.31
CA ILE A 8 -9.47 41.60 7.55
C ILE A 8 -8.83 40.61 8.52
N VAL A 9 -9.63 39.69 9.05
CA VAL A 9 -9.11 38.50 9.73
C VAL A 9 -8.75 37.50 8.62
N VAL A 10 -7.47 37.45 8.24
CA VAL A 10 -6.97 36.37 7.41
C VAL A 10 -6.81 35.15 8.31
N LEU A 11 -7.81 34.27 8.30
CA LEU A 11 -7.68 32.94 8.87
C LEU A 11 -6.73 32.17 7.95
N ALA A 12 -5.45 32.13 8.29
CA ALA A 12 -4.53 31.18 7.67
C ALA A 12 -4.94 29.79 8.16
N ILE A 13 -5.81 29.12 7.40
CA ILE A 13 -6.01 27.68 7.53
C ILE A 13 -4.70 27.07 7.01
N SER A 14 -3.77 26.80 7.92
CA SER A 14 -2.65 25.93 7.63
C SER A 14 -3.23 24.54 7.36
N LEU A 15 -3.38 24.21 6.08
CA LEU A 15 -3.60 22.86 5.61
C LEU A 15 -2.34 22.09 6.02
N LEU A 16 -2.41 21.36 7.14
CA LEU A 16 -1.39 20.38 7.47
C LEU A 16 -1.59 19.28 6.42
N ALA A 17 -0.75 19.25 5.39
CA ALA A 17 -0.62 18.05 4.57
C ALA A 17 0.10 17.02 5.45
N THR A 18 -0.67 16.23 6.20
CA THR A 18 -0.17 15.10 6.95
C THR A 18 -0.08 13.92 5.99
N GLY A 19 1.00 13.85 5.20
CA GLY A 19 1.19 12.75 4.28
C GLY A 19 1.13 11.39 4.99
N CYS A 20 0.27 10.49 4.50
CA CYS A 20 0.17 9.13 5.02
C CYS A 20 1.41 8.32 4.66
N LYS A 21 1.99 7.61 5.63
CA LYS A 21 3.07 6.65 5.38
C LYS A 21 2.68 5.28 5.89
N VAL A 22 2.85 4.27 5.04
CA VAL A 22 2.65 2.88 5.42
C VAL A 22 3.86 2.05 5.06
N THR A 23 4.33 1.26 6.01
CA THR A 23 5.42 0.31 5.80
C THR A 23 5.02 -1.05 6.28
N GLY A 24 5.55 -2.10 5.67
CA GLY A 24 5.23 -3.43 6.15
C GLY A 24 6.09 -4.50 5.55
N GLY A 25 6.10 -5.64 6.22
CA GLY A 25 6.75 -6.83 5.72
C GLY A 25 6.46 -8.03 6.58
N GLY A 26 6.35 -9.18 5.94
CA GLY A 26 5.92 -10.38 6.63
C GLY A 26 5.65 -11.52 5.68
N TRP A 27 4.80 -12.43 6.16
CA TRP A 27 4.35 -13.56 5.38
C TRP A 27 2.91 -13.93 5.72
N ILE A 28 2.22 -14.49 4.73
CA ILE A 28 0.89 -15.09 4.85
C ILE A 28 0.97 -16.57 4.53
N THR A 29 0.04 -17.34 5.10
CA THR A 29 -0.26 -18.69 4.61
C THR A 29 -1.18 -18.55 3.40
N THR A 30 -0.77 -19.07 2.25
CA THR A 30 -1.56 -19.04 1.02
C THR A 30 -2.71 -20.03 1.08
N GLN A 31 -3.65 -19.95 0.13
CA GLN A 31 -4.81 -20.86 0.08
C GLN A 31 -4.41 -22.35 0.02
N ASP A 32 -3.27 -22.65 -0.59
CA ASP A 32 -2.72 -24.01 -0.69
C ASP A 32 -1.88 -24.43 0.53
N GLY A 33 -1.81 -23.59 1.57
CA GLY A 33 -1.07 -23.86 2.80
C GLY A 33 0.43 -23.56 2.71
N ASP A 34 0.88 -22.96 1.61
CA ASP A 34 2.25 -22.53 1.40
C ASP A 34 2.53 -21.18 2.04
N LYS A 35 3.80 -20.76 2.00
CA LYS A 35 4.23 -19.46 2.51
C LYS A 35 4.50 -18.49 1.38
N ALA A 36 3.78 -17.36 1.37
CA ALA A 36 4.14 -16.19 0.57
C ALA A 36 4.72 -15.08 1.45
N THR A 37 5.77 -14.41 0.98
CA THR A 37 6.45 -13.33 1.72
C THR A 37 6.35 -12.01 0.96
N PHE A 38 6.24 -10.91 1.69
CA PHE A 38 6.16 -9.58 1.11
C PHE A 38 6.94 -8.54 1.91
N SER A 39 7.21 -7.40 1.27
CA SER A 39 7.68 -6.18 1.92
C SER A 39 7.24 -4.98 1.12
N PHE A 40 6.90 -3.87 1.75
CA PHE A 40 6.58 -2.64 1.04
C PHE A 40 6.89 -1.38 1.86
N THR A 41 7.08 -0.29 1.13
CA THR A 41 7.02 1.07 1.64
C THR A 41 6.09 1.85 0.74
N TYR A 42 5.19 2.61 1.35
CA TYR A 42 4.23 3.48 0.69
C TYR A 42 4.24 4.82 1.41
N GLU A 43 4.35 5.92 0.66
CA GLU A 43 4.30 7.28 1.16
C GLU A 43 3.38 8.08 0.24
N CYS A 44 2.41 8.77 0.81
CA CYS A 44 1.60 9.76 0.13
C CYS A 44 2.11 11.15 0.48
N ASP A 45 2.42 11.95 -0.54
CA ASP A 45 2.76 13.36 -0.36
C ASP A 45 2.09 14.17 -1.47
N GLU A 46 1.38 15.23 -1.08
CA GLU A 46 0.63 16.11 -2.00
C GLU A 46 -0.29 15.36 -2.99
N GLY A 47 -0.89 14.23 -2.57
CA GLY A 47 -1.77 13.42 -3.40
C GLY A 47 -1.07 12.46 -4.36
N VAL A 48 0.25 12.34 -4.27
CA VAL A 48 1.05 11.40 -5.07
C VAL A 48 1.58 10.28 -4.20
N ALA A 49 1.22 9.05 -4.51
CA ALA A 49 1.73 7.86 -3.86
C ALA A 49 3.07 7.44 -4.43
N ARG A 50 4.04 7.18 -3.56
CA ARG A 50 5.38 6.73 -3.90
C ARG A 50 5.81 5.55 -3.06
N GLY A 51 6.60 4.66 -3.64
CA GLY A 51 7.22 3.58 -2.88
C GLY A 51 7.55 2.35 -3.71
N GLN A 52 7.85 1.25 -3.02
CA GLN A 52 8.20 -0.02 -3.66
C GLN A 52 7.62 -1.18 -2.87
N PHE A 53 7.37 -2.29 -3.56
CA PHE A 53 7.05 -3.55 -2.91
C PHE A 53 7.78 -4.73 -3.54
N THR A 54 7.89 -5.82 -2.78
CA THR A 54 8.25 -7.14 -3.29
C THR A 54 7.26 -8.16 -2.78
N TYR A 55 7.01 -9.19 -3.60
CA TYR A 55 6.16 -10.32 -3.24
C TYR A 55 6.73 -11.60 -3.83
N HIS A 56 6.69 -12.67 -3.05
CA HIS A 56 7.28 -13.94 -3.42
C HIS A 56 6.45 -15.12 -2.89
N HIS A 57 5.90 -15.92 -3.80
CA HIS A 57 5.23 -17.19 -3.51
C HIS A 57 5.98 -18.31 -4.25
N ARG A 58 6.70 -19.14 -3.50
CA ARG A 58 7.61 -20.15 -4.09
C ARG A 58 6.90 -21.26 -4.85
N ALA A 59 5.77 -21.73 -4.33
CA ALA A 59 5.08 -22.89 -4.87
C ALA A 59 4.49 -22.60 -6.26
N GLU A 60 3.84 -21.45 -6.41
CA GLU A 60 3.34 -20.94 -7.70
C GLU A 60 4.42 -20.25 -8.56
N GLY A 61 5.64 -20.12 -8.05
CA GLY A 61 6.75 -19.48 -8.75
C GLY A 61 6.61 -17.97 -8.92
N VAL A 62 5.63 -17.34 -8.28
CA VAL A 62 5.41 -15.89 -8.33
C VAL A 62 6.51 -15.16 -7.58
N ASN A 63 7.15 -14.23 -8.28
CA ASN A 63 8.21 -13.40 -7.73
C ASN A 63 8.18 -12.06 -8.46
N VAL A 64 7.78 -10.99 -7.75
CA VAL A 64 7.58 -9.67 -8.35
C VAL A 64 8.23 -8.58 -7.51
N LYS A 65 8.66 -7.53 -8.20
CA LYS A 65 8.99 -6.23 -7.61
C LYS A 65 8.11 -5.19 -8.28
N GLY A 66 7.59 -4.26 -7.50
CA GLY A 66 6.83 -3.15 -8.06
C GLY A 66 7.06 -1.82 -7.38
N THR A 67 6.41 -0.81 -7.93
CA THR A 67 6.55 0.59 -7.57
C THR A 67 5.16 1.22 -7.45
N PHE A 68 4.91 1.88 -6.33
CA PHE A 68 3.80 2.82 -6.20
C PHE A 68 4.26 4.13 -6.84
N ASP A 69 3.59 4.55 -7.91
CA ASP A 69 3.83 5.83 -8.61
C ASP A 69 2.53 6.21 -9.29
N VAL A 70 1.54 6.57 -8.46
CA VAL A 70 0.17 6.86 -8.89
C VAL A 70 -0.26 8.21 -8.34
N ASP A 71 -0.94 9.01 -9.17
CA ASP A 71 -1.51 10.33 -8.81
C ASP A 71 -2.82 10.16 -8.02
N SER A 72 -2.79 9.29 -7.01
CA SER A 72 -3.90 9.02 -6.10
C SER A 72 -3.33 8.47 -4.80
N CYS A 73 -3.81 8.99 -3.68
CA CYS A 73 -3.52 8.44 -2.38
C CYS A 73 -4.71 7.68 -1.81
N ILE A 74 -4.43 6.82 -0.83
CA ILE A 74 -5.43 6.38 0.14
C ILE A 74 -5.96 7.59 0.93
N ASP A 75 -7.23 7.50 1.32
CA ASP A 75 -7.90 8.54 2.09
C ASP A 75 -7.26 8.63 3.50
N GLU A 76 -6.76 9.81 3.87
CA GLU A 76 -6.02 10.03 5.13
C GLU A 76 -6.93 9.95 6.37
N ASP A 77 -8.25 9.95 6.19
CA ASP A 77 -9.26 9.88 7.26
C ASP A 77 -9.61 8.44 7.69
N ALA A 78 -8.84 7.44 7.24
CA ALA A 78 -9.08 6.05 7.58
C ALA A 78 -8.68 5.73 9.03
N GLU A 79 -9.64 5.22 9.80
CA GLU A 79 -9.47 4.76 11.18
C GLU A 79 -8.54 3.52 11.24
N GLU A 80 -8.07 3.16 12.44
CA GLU A 80 -7.49 1.83 12.70
C GLU A 80 -8.49 0.74 12.21
N ASP A 81 -7.99 -0.40 11.72
CA ASP A 81 -8.78 -1.51 11.12
C ASP A 81 -9.38 -1.26 9.72
N VAL A 82 -8.97 -0.22 9.00
CA VAL A 82 -9.43 0.03 7.62
C VAL A 82 -8.61 -0.78 6.60
N LEU A 83 -9.32 -1.44 5.68
CA LEU A 83 -8.74 -2.08 4.50
C LEU A 83 -8.34 -1.01 3.47
N TYR A 84 -7.03 -0.83 3.28
CA TYR A 84 -6.50 0.04 2.23
C TYR A 84 -6.28 -0.73 0.93
N GLY A 85 -6.70 -0.18 -0.20
CA GLY A 85 -6.33 -0.64 -1.55
C GLY A 85 -5.24 0.24 -2.15
N LEU A 86 -4.06 -0.33 -2.39
CA LEU A 86 -2.90 0.36 -2.95
C LEU A 86 -2.62 -0.14 -4.38
N PHE A 87 -2.52 0.77 -5.34
CA PHE A 87 -2.21 0.42 -6.72
C PHE A 87 -0.73 0.63 -7.03
N ALA A 88 -0.11 -0.35 -7.67
CA ALA A 88 1.28 -0.31 -8.10
C ALA A 88 1.46 -0.95 -9.47
N THR A 89 2.53 -0.58 -10.17
CA THR A 89 3.01 -1.38 -11.30
C THR A 89 3.99 -2.43 -10.80
N TYR A 90 4.02 -3.61 -11.42
CA TYR A 90 4.97 -4.66 -11.06
C TYR A 90 5.73 -5.19 -12.28
N ALA A 91 6.90 -5.80 -12.04
CA ALA A 91 7.64 -6.58 -13.00
C ALA A 91 8.05 -7.95 -12.40
N PRO A 92 7.97 -9.05 -13.16
CA PRO A 92 8.41 -10.35 -12.69
C PRO A 92 9.92 -10.39 -12.46
N GLN A 93 10.36 -11.27 -11.56
CA GLN A 93 11.76 -11.46 -11.21
C GLN A 93 12.18 -12.91 -11.50
N PRO A 94 13.02 -13.15 -12.54
CA PRO A 94 13.70 -12.17 -13.38
C PRO A 94 12.79 -11.54 -14.45
N ALA A 95 13.07 -10.30 -14.86
CA ALA A 95 12.27 -9.55 -15.85
C ALA A 95 12.14 -10.25 -17.22
N LYS A 96 13.03 -11.18 -17.55
CA LYS A 96 12.94 -12.00 -18.78
C LYS A 96 11.80 -13.02 -18.78
N LEU A 97 11.12 -13.22 -17.65
CA LEU A 97 10.02 -14.17 -17.53
C LEU A 97 8.82 -13.74 -18.38
N GLY A 98 8.62 -12.43 -18.54
CA GLY A 98 7.53 -11.86 -19.32
C GLY A 98 7.27 -10.41 -18.92
N ASP A 99 6.17 -9.87 -19.45
CA ASP A 99 5.75 -8.51 -19.14
C ASP A 99 5.24 -8.41 -17.70
N GLY A 100 5.39 -7.20 -17.15
CA GLY A 100 4.78 -6.79 -15.90
C GLY A 100 3.30 -6.43 -16.05
N GLY A 101 2.68 -6.03 -14.94
CA GLY A 101 1.27 -5.68 -14.88
C GLY A 101 0.98 -4.70 -13.75
N VAL A 102 -0.26 -4.72 -13.28
CA VAL A 102 -0.73 -3.93 -12.14
C VAL A 102 -0.87 -4.84 -10.93
N ALA A 103 -0.47 -4.33 -9.76
CA ALA A 103 -0.72 -4.98 -8.48
C ALA A 103 -1.68 -4.11 -7.68
N GLU A 104 -2.74 -4.73 -7.19
CA GLU A 104 -3.62 -4.17 -6.16
C GLU A 104 -3.26 -4.84 -4.83
N ILE A 105 -2.82 -4.04 -3.87
CA ILE A 105 -2.34 -4.51 -2.56
C ILE A 105 -3.33 -4.07 -1.51
N TYR A 106 -3.82 -5.04 -0.73
CA TYR A 106 -4.75 -4.81 0.36
C TYR A 106 -4.03 -4.94 1.70
N ILE A 107 -4.23 -3.99 2.61
CA ILE A 107 -3.61 -4.05 3.94
C ILE A 107 -4.57 -3.61 5.04
N VAL A 108 -4.39 -4.19 6.23
CA VAL A 108 -4.97 -3.74 7.50
C VAL A 108 -3.86 -3.77 8.55
N ASP A 109 -3.78 -2.72 9.35
CA ASP A 109 -2.95 -2.60 10.56
C ASP A 109 -3.91 -2.68 11.76
N ASP A 110 -3.88 -3.80 12.50
CA ASP A 110 -4.79 -4.12 13.62
C ASP A 110 -4.02 -4.07 14.97
N GLY A 111 -3.11 -3.09 15.07
CA GLY A 111 -2.39 -2.78 16.31
C GLY A 111 -1.15 -3.64 16.59
N GLU A 112 -0.53 -3.42 17.75
CA GLU A 112 0.72 -4.09 18.13
C GLU A 112 0.51 -5.25 19.15
N PRO A 113 1.17 -6.42 18.95
CA PRO A 113 2.02 -6.79 17.83
C PRO A 113 1.21 -7.08 16.55
N GLY A 114 1.74 -6.72 15.37
CA GLY A 114 1.09 -6.85 14.06
C GLY A 114 0.90 -8.29 13.54
N THR A 115 0.55 -9.22 14.43
CA THR A 115 0.15 -10.59 14.07
C THR A 115 -1.30 -10.68 13.61
N ASP A 116 -2.13 -9.70 13.95
CA ASP A 116 -3.52 -9.62 13.51
C ASP A 116 -3.67 -8.79 12.22
N ASP A 117 -2.57 -8.17 11.75
CA ASP A 117 -2.46 -7.49 10.47
C ASP A 117 -2.89 -8.38 9.29
N PHE A 118 -3.43 -7.74 8.24
CA PHE A 118 -3.85 -8.41 7.03
C PHE A 118 -3.03 -7.93 5.82
N PHE A 119 -2.70 -8.87 4.94
CA PHE A 119 -2.13 -8.58 3.62
C PHE A 119 -2.87 -9.34 2.54
N GLY A 120 -3.19 -8.65 1.45
CA GLY A 120 -3.71 -9.23 0.21
C GLY A 120 -3.00 -8.64 -1.00
N ILE A 121 -2.94 -9.42 -2.07
CA ILE A 121 -2.43 -8.98 -3.36
C ILE A 121 -3.23 -9.63 -4.49
N VAL A 122 -3.60 -8.81 -5.47
CA VAL A 122 -4.09 -9.22 -6.78
C VAL A 122 -3.09 -8.73 -7.82
N LEU A 123 -2.73 -9.59 -8.78
CA LEU A 123 -1.92 -9.23 -9.93
C LEU A 123 -2.78 -9.33 -11.20
N ASP A 124 -2.94 -8.20 -11.85
CA ASP A 124 -3.65 -8.07 -13.12
C ASP A 124 -2.65 -7.80 -14.25
N ASP A 125 -2.97 -8.31 -15.44
CA ASP A 125 -2.14 -8.26 -16.65
C ASP A 125 -0.77 -9.00 -16.49
N GLY A 126 0.05 -8.94 -17.54
CA GLY A 126 1.41 -9.47 -17.53
C GLY A 126 1.47 -10.99 -17.39
N VAL A 127 2.62 -11.50 -16.90
CA VAL A 127 2.87 -12.94 -16.80
C VAL A 127 2.16 -13.63 -15.64
N TYR A 128 1.56 -12.87 -14.72
CA TYR A 128 0.89 -13.39 -13.53
C TYR A 128 -0.58 -12.94 -13.45
N ASP A 129 -1.18 -12.60 -14.60
CA ASP A 129 -2.58 -12.18 -14.71
C ASP A 129 -3.54 -13.16 -14.02
N GLY A 130 -4.40 -12.62 -13.15
CA GLY A 130 -5.40 -13.38 -12.39
C GLY A 130 -4.86 -14.06 -11.12
N TYR A 131 -3.64 -13.75 -10.70
CA TYR A 131 -3.10 -14.24 -9.43
C TYR A 131 -3.67 -13.45 -8.25
N GLU A 132 -4.15 -14.16 -7.23
CA GLU A 132 -4.70 -13.57 -6.01
C GLU A 132 -4.30 -14.38 -4.79
N GLU A 133 -3.79 -13.71 -3.75
CA GLU A 133 -3.56 -14.31 -2.44
C GLU A 133 -3.81 -13.30 -1.34
N SER A 134 -4.33 -13.77 -0.20
CA SER A 134 -4.50 -12.93 0.97
C SER A 134 -4.54 -13.72 2.27
N GLY A 135 -4.30 -13.04 3.39
CA GLY A 135 -4.41 -13.63 4.71
C GLY A 135 -3.92 -12.73 5.84
N THR A 136 -4.26 -13.12 7.06
CA THR A 136 -3.64 -12.59 8.28
C THR A 136 -2.16 -12.96 8.32
N LEU A 137 -1.33 -12.08 8.87
CA LEU A 137 0.10 -12.31 8.94
C LEU A 137 0.44 -13.49 9.86
N GLY A 138 1.12 -14.49 9.30
CA GLY A 138 1.74 -15.53 10.11
C GLY A 138 3.00 -15.04 10.83
N GLY A 139 3.51 -13.86 10.44
CA GLY A 139 4.56 -13.13 11.12
C GLY A 139 5.07 -11.97 10.28
N GLY A 140 5.58 -10.93 10.94
CA GLY A 140 5.85 -9.65 10.31
C GLY A 140 5.17 -8.53 11.08
N ASN A 141 5.04 -7.37 10.43
CA ASN A 141 4.26 -6.24 10.91
C ASN A 141 3.96 -5.29 9.74
N ILE A 142 2.82 -4.62 9.80
CA ILE A 142 2.43 -3.47 8.99
C ILE A 142 2.31 -2.29 9.97
N GLN A 143 2.72 -1.11 9.54
CA GLN A 143 2.66 0.11 10.36
C GLN A 143 2.16 1.25 9.50
N THR A 144 1.04 1.82 9.90
CA THR A 144 0.48 3.07 9.42
C THR A 144 0.99 4.24 10.28
N HIS A 145 1.30 5.38 9.67
CA HIS A 145 1.90 6.55 10.29
C HIS A 145 1.24 7.84 9.82
#